data_AF-A0A7V5RNS8-F1
#
_entry.id   AF-A0A7V5RNS8-F1
#
_cell.length_a   1.000
_cell.length_b   1.000
_cell.length_c   1.000
_cell.angle_alpha   90.00
_cell.angle_beta   90.00
_cell.angle_gamma   90.00
#
_symmetry.space_group_name_H-M   'P 1'
#
loop_
_entity.id
_entity.type
_entity.pdbx_description
1 polymer ?
#
loop_
_entity_poly.entity_id
_entity_poly.type
_entity_poly.pdbx_seq_one_letter_code
_entity_poly.pdbx_strand_id
1 'polypeptide(L)'
;MKRISYYLLISALFSLTFAQAPTGSKSLLNTQTARTFEPGRFEVRTDMNFFTKLAEFVGNQTLKPANFRAANYWLVNSALALTYGVVDHFDITVVPGIYQDTHTPNEYNLPDDIRVFAKVGSFDFANRSMYAGFTVGTRFPLGEDHNYPFTYYASGAVEYGVSGILSYYADPYLPDRSMNAHLTLGWWNYNEAGNEVYKDKFATVNSNALNYAVGFVYPTDMFDFQLEVFGLTYLTQPDEFVYAREDWTYVTPSIKYKPFSWFNFNLGVDIRVSADVDESVGINNYENVGLPNYTAWKAHLGFELTLLPLTDAVGNSPAAVQQKQFNKRVEFFQEIIEEREKSENIKEELDKLQDEREAAEQELEELKQILEEEGGDY
;
A
#
# COMPACT_ATOMS: atom_id res chain seq x y z
N MET A 1 21.44 0.95 -23.58
CA MET A 1 20.41 0.47 -22.63
C MET A 1 20.20 1.38 -21.42
N LYS A 2 21.22 1.67 -20.58
CA LYS A 2 21.10 2.47 -19.32
C LYS A 2 20.27 3.79 -19.39
N ARG A 3 20.20 4.50 -20.52
CA ARG A 3 19.38 5.72 -20.66
C ARG A 3 17.88 5.44 -20.82
N ILE A 4 17.48 4.34 -21.46
CA ILE A 4 16.07 3.97 -21.66
C ILE A 4 15.43 3.56 -20.32
N SER A 5 16.17 2.88 -19.45
CA SER A 5 15.74 2.56 -18.08
C SER A 5 15.49 3.81 -17.24
N TYR A 6 16.27 4.89 -17.38
CA TYR A 6 15.96 6.15 -16.70
C TYR A 6 14.70 6.82 -17.26
N TYR A 7 14.48 6.81 -18.58
CA TYR A 7 13.23 7.34 -19.14
C TYR A 7 12.00 6.52 -18.75
N LEU A 8 12.12 5.20 -18.61
CA LEU A 8 11.06 4.34 -18.07
C LEU A 8 10.80 4.59 -16.59
N LEU A 9 11.85 4.77 -15.77
CA LEU A 9 11.72 5.11 -14.36
C LEU A 9 11.10 6.51 -14.17
N ILE A 10 11.49 7.48 -15.01
CA ILE A 10 10.95 8.84 -14.99
C ILE A 10 9.52 8.88 -15.55
N SER A 11 9.18 8.09 -16.58
CA SER A 11 7.78 8.00 -17.04
C SER A 11 6.89 7.31 -15.99
N ALA A 12 7.41 6.31 -15.27
CA ALA A 12 6.71 5.71 -14.13
C ALA A 12 6.56 6.68 -12.93
N LEU A 13 7.44 7.67 -12.80
CA LEU A 13 7.31 8.77 -11.82
C LEU A 13 6.36 9.90 -12.28
N PHE A 14 6.05 9.99 -13.58
CA PHE A 14 5.13 10.98 -14.15
C PHE A 14 3.72 10.45 -14.44
N SER A 15 3.48 9.17 -14.19
CA SER A 15 2.15 8.59 -14.37
C SER A 15 1.76 7.72 -13.20
N LEU A 16 0.63 8.12 -12.63
CA LEU A 16 -0.24 7.35 -11.76
C LEU A 16 0.14 7.35 -10.28
N THR A 17 -0.94 7.15 -9.54
CA THR A 17 -1.08 7.07 -8.10
C THR A 17 -1.74 5.69 -7.83
N PHE A 18 -2.43 5.45 -6.71
CA PHE A 18 -3.43 4.39 -6.41
C PHE A 18 -3.28 3.25 -5.30
N ALA A 19 -3.66 3.45 -4.00
CA ALA A 19 -3.84 2.39 -2.95
C ALA A 19 -4.87 2.70 -1.83
N GLN A 20 -5.63 1.70 -1.34
CA GLN A 20 -6.11 1.65 0.07
C GLN A 20 -6.79 0.34 0.54
N ALA A 21 -6.18 -0.31 1.53
CA ALA A 21 -6.80 -1.16 2.57
C ALA A 21 -5.69 -1.68 3.50
N PRO A 22 -5.96 -1.98 4.79
CA PRO A 22 -4.99 -2.66 5.65
C PRO A 22 -4.72 -4.06 5.10
N THR A 23 -3.55 -4.22 4.48
CA THR A 23 -3.04 -5.50 3.99
C THR A 23 -2.02 -6.07 4.98
N GLY A 24 -1.77 -7.39 4.95
CA GLY A 24 -0.94 -8.08 5.95
C GLY A 24 0.47 -7.50 6.13
N SER A 25 1.14 -7.86 7.24
CA SER A 25 2.35 -7.31 7.88
C SER A 25 3.52 -6.93 6.99
N LYS A 26 3.63 -7.53 5.79
CA LYS A 26 4.61 -7.13 4.79
C LYS A 26 4.34 -5.71 4.28
N SER A 27 3.12 -5.22 4.44
CA SER A 27 2.59 -3.91 4.08
C SER A 27 2.73 -2.90 5.22
N LEU A 28 2.64 -1.63 4.88
CA LEU A 28 2.60 -0.51 5.84
C LEU A 28 1.13 -0.32 6.29
N LEU A 29 0.76 0.82 6.90
CA LEU A 29 -0.63 1.01 7.32
C LEU A 29 -1.57 1.10 6.11
N ASN A 30 -1.16 1.84 5.07
CA ASN A 30 -1.97 2.15 3.90
C ASN A 30 -1.33 1.71 2.57
N THR A 31 0.00 1.59 2.52
CA THR A 31 0.80 1.24 1.34
C THR A 31 1.02 -0.25 1.25
N GLN A 32 0.72 -0.85 0.09
CA GLN A 32 1.02 -2.26 -0.16
C GLN A 32 2.48 -2.47 -0.57
N THR A 33 3.04 -3.61 -0.18
CA THR A 33 4.29 -4.11 -0.77
C THR A 33 4.02 -5.16 -1.84
N ALA A 34 4.92 -5.22 -2.83
CA ALA A 34 4.87 -6.19 -3.91
C ALA A 34 5.21 -7.62 -3.43
N ARG A 35 5.92 -7.78 -2.30
CA ARG A 35 6.20 -9.10 -1.70
C ARG A 35 4.92 -9.74 -1.17
N THR A 36 4.63 -10.94 -1.66
CA THR A 36 3.55 -11.82 -1.20
C THR A 36 3.93 -12.61 0.04
N PHE A 37 2.95 -13.24 0.68
CA PHE A 37 3.17 -14.20 1.75
C PHE A 37 3.78 -15.52 1.23
N GLU A 38 4.48 -16.23 2.12
CA GLU A 38 5.04 -17.56 1.83
C GLU A 38 3.93 -18.63 1.84
N PRO A 39 4.03 -19.70 1.04
CA PRO A 39 3.03 -20.77 1.02
C PRO A 39 2.72 -21.34 2.40
N GLY A 40 1.44 -21.40 2.75
CA GLY A 40 0.94 -21.90 4.03
C GLY A 40 1.04 -20.91 5.20
N ARG A 41 1.76 -19.79 5.08
CA ARG A 41 1.84 -18.75 6.12
C ARG A 41 0.48 -18.09 6.26
N PHE A 42 -0.04 -18.06 7.48
CA PHE A 42 -1.29 -17.39 7.83
C PHE A 42 -1.00 -16.23 8.76
N GLU A 43 -1.79 -15.17 8.67
CA GLU A 43 -1.59 -13.98 9.46
C GLU A 43 -2.88 -13.27 9.81
N VAL A 44 -2.90 -12.71 11.02
CA VAL A 44 -3.97 -11.87 11.52
C VAL A 44 -3.38 -10.50 11.82
N ARG A 45 -3.89 -9.45 11.18
CA ARG A 45 -3.62 -8.05 11.54
C ARG A 45 -4.92 -7.40 12.01
N THR A 46 -4.88 -6.71 13.14
CA THR A 46 -5.94 -5.79 13.55
C THR A 46 -5.57 -4.36 13.16
N ASP A 47 -6.59 -3.56 12.90
CA ASP A 47 -6.46 -2.14 12.60
C ASP A 47 -7.64 -1.41 13.25
N MET A 48 -7.37 -0.54 14.22
CA MET A 48 -8.37 0.32 14.87
C MET A 48 -8.03 1.78 14.57
N ASN A 49 -9.02 2.46 14.00
CA ASN A 49 -8.98 3.84 13.57
C ASN A 49 -9.77 4.69 14.57
N PHE A 50 -9.20 5.82 14.99
CA PHE A 50 -9.82 6.73 15.94
C PHE A 50 -9.66 8.20 15.51
N PHE A 51 -10.75 8.95 15.54
CA PHE A 51 -10.77 10.41 15.39
C PHE A 51 -11.77 11.05 16.35
N THR A 52 -11.53 12.31 16.72
CA THR A 52 -12.54 13.12 17.41
C THR A 52 -12.40 14.61 17.08
N LYS A 53 -13.53 15.32 17.01
CA LYS A 53 -13.61 16.77 16.82
C LYS A 53 -14.78 17.36 17.62
N LEU A 54 -14.49 18.40 18.39
CA LEU A 54 -15.51 19.21 19.03
C LEU A 54 -16.20 20.07 17.96
N ALA A 55 -17.52 19.93 17.85
CA ALA A 55 -18.32 20.70 16.91
C ALA A 55 -18.74 22.03 17.55
N GLU A 56 -18.19 23.13 17.03
CA GLU A 56 -18.52 24.50 17.43
C GLU A 56 -19.50 25.13 16.44
N PHE A 57 -20.33 26.07 16.93
CA PHE A 57 -21.29 26.78 16.08
C PHE A 57 -20.56 27.65 15.04
N VAL A 58 -20.71 27.29 13.77
CA VAL A 58 -20.15 28.02 12.62
C VAL A 58 -21.23 28.93 12.05
N GLY A 59 -21.07 30.23 12.29
CA GLY A 59 -21.99 31.27 11.86
C GLY A 59 -21.83 32.55 12.67
N ASN A 60 -22.70 33.53 12.42
CA ASN A 60 -22.76 34.73 13.24
C ASN A 60 -23.19 34.37 14.68
N GLN A 61 -22.36 34.69 15.68
CA GLN A 61 -22.63 34.35 17.08
C GLN A 61 -23.94 34.96 17.62
N THR A 62 -24.49 36.02 17.02
CA THR A 62 -25.83 36.54 17.37
C THR A 62 -27.00 35.74 16.79
N LEU A 63 -26.74 34.81 15.87
CA LEU A 63 -27.72 33.85 15.32
C LEU A 63 -27.60 32.46 15.97
N LYS A 64 -26.65 32.26 16.90
CA LYS A 64 -26.48 31.01 17.63
C LYS A 64 -27.75 30.66 18.42
N PRO A 65 -28.40 29.51 18.18
CA PRO A 65 -29.59 29.12 18.94
C PRO A 65 -29.29 29.05 20.44
N ALA A 66 -30.21 29.55 21.28
CA ALA A 66 -30.03 29.57 22.74
C ALA A 66 -29.93 28.15 23.36
N ASN A 67 -30.38 27.13 22.63
CA ASN A 67 -30.27 25.72 22.97
C ASN A 67 -29.07 25.01 22.32
N PHE A 68 -28.23 25.70 21.54
CA PHE A 68 -27.03 25.09 20.95
C PHE A 68 -26.09 24.58 22.04
N ARG A 69 -25.73 23.31 21.96
CA ARG A 69 -24.70 22.67 22.78
C ARG A 69 -23.58 22.22 21.86
N ALA A 70 -22.34 22.50 22.24
CA ALA A 70 -21.19 21.89 21.57
C ALA A 70 -21.28 20.37 21.79
N ALA A 71 -21.18 19.61 20.71
CA ALA A 71 -21.19 18.15 20.71
C ALA A 71 -19.80 17.67 20.30
N ASN A 72 -19.27 16.66 20.97
CA ASN A 72 -18.03 16.04 20.54
C ASN A 72 -18.37 14.87 19.61
N TYR A 73 -17.88 14.93 18.38
CA TYR A 73 -18.00 13.84 17.42
C TYR A 73 -16.77 12.95 17.54
N TRP A 74 -16.98 11.66 17.36
CA TRP A 74 -15.99 10.61 17.48
C TRP A 74 -16.20 9.67 16.30
N LEU A 75 -15.13 9.17 15.72
CA LEU A 75 -15.17 8.10 14.73
C LEU A 75 -14.29 6.97 15.24
N VAL A 76 -14.88 5.80 15.40
CA VAL A 76 -14.20 4.53 15.63
C VAL A 76 -14.53 3.60 14.46
N ASN A 77 -13.49 3.11 13.80
CA ASN A 77 -13.57 1.98 12.89
C ASN A 77 -12.59 0.90 13.38
N SER A 78 -12.97 -0.37 13.32
CA SER A 78 -12.02 -1.46 13.50
C SER A 78 -12.21 -2.54 12.44
N ALA A 79 -11.10 -3.07 11.95
CA ALA A 79 -11.06 -4.13 10.94
C ALA A 79 -10.07 -5.22 11.33
N LEU A 80 -10.30 -6.43 10.81
CA LEU A 80 -9.45 -7.60 11.00
C LEU A 80 -9.01 -8.11 9.63
N ALA A 81 -7.74 -7.96 9.28
CA ALA A 81 -7.17 -8.49 8.04
C ALA A 81 -6.60 -9.90 8.27
N LEU A 82 -7.18 -10.88 7.58
CA LEU A 82 -6.78 -12.28 7.58
C LEU A 82 -6.06 -12.59 6.27
N THR A 83 -4.75 -12.79 6.31
CA THR A 83 -3.92 -13.03 5.11
C THR A 83 -3.42 -14.47 5.07
N TYR A 84 -3.48 -15.11 3.91
CA TYR A 84 -2.97 -16.45 3.69
C TYR A 84 -2.15 -16.53 2.40
N GLY A 85 -0.87 -16.92 2.54
CA GLY A 85 -0.02 -17.27 1.40
C GLY A 85 -0.46 -18.60 0.81
N VAL A 86 -0.98 -18.58 -0.42
CA VAL A 86 -1.60 -19.77 -1.04
C VAL A 86 -0.55 -20.61 -1.75
N VAL A 87 0.24 -19.98 -2.61
CA VAL A 87 1.38 -20.54 -3.35
C VAL A 87 2.43 -19.44 -3.53
N ASP A 88 3.60 -19.79 -4.08
CA ASP A 88 4.61 -18.78 -4.40
C ASP A 88 4.02 -17.73 -5.35
N HIS A 89 4.38 -16.47 -5.12
CA HIS A 89 3.85 -15.32 -5.85
C HIS A 89 2.33 -15.05 -5.67
N PHE A 90 1.59 -15.74 -4.80
CA PHE A 90 0.14 -15.53 -4.62
C PHE A 90 -0.35 -15.61 -3.16
N ASP A 91 -1.02 -14.54 -2.70
CA ASP A 91 -1.74 -14.53 -1.42
C ASP A 91 -3.16 -13.96 -1.52
N ILE A 92 -3.99 -14.31 -0.55
CA ILE A 92 -5.36 -13.81 -0.41
C ILE A 92 -5.49 -13.15 0.96
N THR A 93 -6.07 -11.96 0.99
CA THR A 93 -6.42 -11.23 2.21
C THR A 93 -7.94 -11.06 2.29
N VAL A 94 -8.55 -11.41 3.42
CA VAL A 94 -9.96 -11.14 3.74
C VAL A 94 -10.02 -10.17 4.91
N VAL A 95 -10.76 -9.07 4.76
CA VAL A 95 -10.82 -7.97 5.73
C VAL A 95 -12.29 -7.68 6.10
N PRO A 96 -12.90 -8.43 7.03
CA PRO A 96 -14.13 -7.99 7.69
C PRO A 96 -13.92 -6.69 8.48
N GLY A 97 -14.82 -5.73 8.26
CA GLY A 97 -15.09 -4.65 9.20
C GLY A 97 -15.74 -5.21 10.45
N ILE A 98 -15.11 -4.99 11.60
CA ILE A 98 -15.60 -5.46 12.90
C ILE A 98 -16.56 -4.45 13.51
N TYR A 99 -16.28 -3.16 13.35
CA TYR A 99 -17.11 -2.06 13.88
C TYR A 99 -16.86 -0.79 13.07
N GLN A 100 -17.90 0.02 12.85
CA GLN A 100 -17.81 1.33 12.21
C GLN A 100 -18.90 2.25 12.76
N ASP A 101 -18.55 3.42 13.31
CA ASP A 101 -19.52 4.47 13.65
C ASP A 101 -20.12 5.07 12.36
N THR A 102 -21.45 5.15 12.24
CA THR A 102 -22.13 5.55 10.99
C THR A 102 -22.72 6.96 11.07
N HIS A 103 -22.98 7.46 12.28
CA HIS A 103 -23.68 8.73 12.56
C HIS A 103 -25.10 8.85 11.94
N THR A 104 -25.73 7.72 11.64
CA THR A 104 -27.15 7.62 11.24
C THR A 104 -28.03 7.36 12.48
N PRO A 105 -29.35 7.10 12.35
CA PRO A 105 -30.18 6.65 13.47
C PRO A 105 -29.75 5.31 14.10
N ASN A 106 -29.10 4.42 13.35
CA ASN A 106 -28.40 3.25 13.88
C ASN A 106 -26.94 3.66 14.08
N GLU A 107 -26.51 3.94 15.31
CA GLU A 107 -25.24 4.66 15.55
C GLU A 107 -23.96 3.97 15.03
N TYR A 108 -24.01 2.66 14.69
CA TYR A 108 -22.89 1.85 14.23
C TYR A 108 -23.30 0.66 13.33
N ASN A 109 -22.37 0.20 12.49
CA ASN A 109 -22.41 -1.11 11.83
C ASN A 109 -21.64 -2.15 12.68
N LEU A 110 -22.22 -3.36 12.86
CA LEU A 110 -21.59 -4.51 13.54
C LEU A 110 -22.22 -5.84 13.05
N PRO A 111 -21.59 -6.58 12.12
CA PRO A 111 -20.35 -6.25 11.42
C PRO A 111 -20.53 -5.10 10.42
N ASP A 112 -19.40 -4.58 9.93
CA ASP A 112 -19.33 -3.70 8.76
C ASP A 112 -18.86 -4.53 7.54
N ASP A 113 -18.67 -3.88 6.40
CA ASP A 113 -18.39 -4.54 5.11
C ASP A 113 -17.18 -5.47 5.11
N ILE A 114 -17.26 -6.53 4.29
CA ILE A 114 -16.15 -7.44 4.04
C ILE A 114 -15.43 -7.03 2.76
N ARG A 115 -14.13 -6.79 2.85
CA ARG A 115 -13.25 -6.63 1.68
C ARG A 115 -12.46 -7.90 1.42
N VAL A 116 -12.21 -8.24 0.16
CA VAL A 116 -11.39 -9.38 -0.25
C VAL A 116 -10.38 -8.91 -1.28
N PHE A 117 -9.11 -9.29 -1.09
CA PHE A 117 -8.01 -8.97 -2.00
C PHE A 117 -7.27 -10.25 -2.40
N ALA A 118 -7.00 -10.39 -3.70
CA ALA A 118 -6.13 -11.40 -4.26
C ALA A 118 -4.88 -10.71 -4.79
N LYS A 119 -3.69 -11.04 -4.25
CA LYS A 119 -2.40 -10.44 -4.61
C LYS A 119 -1.56 -11.43 -5.40
N VAL A 120 -1.12 -11.02 -6.58
CA VAL A 120 -0.06 -11.70 -7.34
C VAL A 120 1.19 -10.81 -7.31
N GLY A 121 2.35 -11.31 -6.90
CA GLY A 121 3.52 -10.45 -6.70
C GLY A 121 4.83 -11.19 -6.50
N SER A 122 5.75 -10.58 -5.76
CA SER A 122 7.13 -11.07 -5.58
C SER A 122 7.90 -11.26 -6.89
N PHE A 123 7.50 -10.63 -8.00
CA PHE A 123 8.26 -10.68 -9.26
C PHE A 123 9.45 -9.75 -9.17
N ASP A 124 10.64 -10.31 -8.96
CA ASP A 124 11.86 -9.53 -8.77
C ASP A 124 12.47 -9.07 -10.11
N PHE A 125 13.19 -7.95 -10.04
CA PHE A 125 14.03 -7.45 -11.13
C PHE A 125 15.11 -6.52 -10.56
N ALA A 126 16.04 -6.08 -11.44
CA ALA A 126 17.19 -5.27 -11.05
C ALA A 126 17.99 -5.91 -9.88
N ASN A 127 18.41 -7.17 -10.08
CA ASN A 127 19.18 -7.97 -9.12
C ASN A 127 18.49 -8.03 -7.73
N ARG A 128 17.23 -8.46 -7.69
CA ARG A 128 16.39 -8.60 -6.48
C ARG A 128 16.19 -7.30 -5.67
N SER A 129 16.66 -6.14 -6.15
CA SER A 129 16.47 -4.85 -5.45
C SER A 129 15.11 -4.22 -5.72
N MET A 130 14.40 -4.65 -6.77
CA MET A 130 13.06 -4.20 -7.09
C MET A 130 12.10 -5.39 -7.25
N TYR A 131 10.85 -5.19 -6.84
CA TYR A 131 9.77 -6.17 -6.97
C TYR A 131 8.51 -5.53 -7.53
N ALA A 132 7.83 -6.23 -8.43
CA ALA A 132 6.53 -5.86 -8.96
C ALA A 132 5.44 -6.87 -8.56
N GLY A 133 4.19 -6.40 -8.60
CA GLY A 133 3.00 -7.22 -8.42
C GLY A 133 1.73 -6.46 -8.77
N PHE A 134 0.58 -7.09 -8.56
CA PHE A 134 -0.72 -6.44 -8.56
C PHE A 134 -1.68 -7.10 -7.56
N THR A 135 -2.74 -6.37 -7.17
CA THR A 135 -3.90 -6.90 -6.46
C THR A 135 -5.16 -6.71 -7.29
N VAL A 136 -6.12 -7.62 -7.11
CA VAL A 136 -7.52 -7.38 -7.43
C VAL A 136 -8.27 -7.35 -6.10
N GLY A 137 -9.10 -6.33 -5.89
CA GLY A 137 -9.88 -6.13 -4.67
C GLY A 137 -11.37 -6.07 -4.95
N THR A 138 -12.17 -6.43 -3.96
CA THR A 138 -13.63 -6.21 -3.95
C THR A 138 -14.11 -5.89 -2.53
N ARG A 139 -15.20 -5.15 -2.42
CA ARG A 139 -15.94 -4.86 -1.18
C ARG A 139 -17.36 -5.41 -1.33
N PHE A 140 -17.80 -6.17 -0.35
CA PHE A 140 -19.18 -6.66 -0.25
C PHE A 140 -19.94 -5.80 0.77
N PRO A 141 -21.05 -5.15 0.37
CA PRO A 141 -21.87 -4.33 1.25
C PRO A 141 -22.67 -5.25 2.18
N LEU A 142 -22.21 -5.38 3.41
CA LEU A 142 -22.80 -6.21 4.46
C LEU A 142 -23.14 -5.42 5.72
N GLY A 143 -22.68 -4.16 5.82
CA GLY A 143 -23.18 -3.21 6.80
C GLY A 143 -24.67 -2.89 6.60
N GLU A 144 -25.31 -2.32 7.62
CA GLU A 144 -26.69 -1.86 7.51
C GLU A 144 -26.74 -0.47 6.86
N ASP A 145 -25.91 0.45 7.34
CA ASP A 145 -25.77 1.80 6.80
C ASP A 145 -24.51 1.95 5.94
N HIS A 146 -24.60 2.84 4.95
CA HIS A 146 -23.57 3.19 3.99
C HIS A 146 -23.55 4.72 3.80
N ASN A 147 -22.59 5.25 3.03
CA ASN A 147 -22.42 6.71 2.85
C ASN A 147 -22.43 7.47 4.19
N TYR A 148 -21.54 7.07 5.09
CA TYR A 148 -21.35 7.69 6.40
C TYR A 148 -20.13 8.65 6.40
N PRO A 149 -20.16 9.76 7.17
CA PRO A 149 -19.11 10.77 7.16
C PRO A 149 -17.84 10.33 7.92
N PHE A 150 -16.79 11.15 7.81
CA PHE A 150 -15.48 11.01 8.44
C PHE A 150 -14.62 9.84 7.93
N THR A 151 -14.96 9.18 6.83
CA THR A 151 -14.22 8.00 6.37
C THR A 151 -14.36 7.80 4.87
N TYR A 152 -13.66 6.80 4.33
CA TYR A 152 -13.64 6.50 2.91
C TYR A 152 -15.01 6.04 2.45
N TYR A 153 -15.40 6.49 1.26
CA TYR A 153 -16.73 6.24 0.70
C TYR A 153 -17.11 4.75 0.76
N ALA A 154 -18.32 4.50 1.24
CA ALA A 154 -18.97 3.22 1.30
C ALA A 154 -20.25 3.33 0.48
N SER A 155 -20.27 2.69 -0.68
CA SER A 155 -21.36 2.87 -1.66
C SER A 155 -22.66 2.14 -1.33
N GLY A 156 -22.60 1.08 -0.53
CA GLY A 156 -23.69 0.11 -0.39
C GLY A 156 -23.83 -0.84 -1.59
N ALA A 157 -22.91 -0.79 -2.55
CA ALA A 157 -22.85 -1.67 -3.71
C ALA A 157 -21.62 -2.59 -3.67
N VAL A 158 -21.58 -3.57 -4.57
CA VAL A 158 -20.39 -4.45 -4.72
C VAL A 158 -19.32 -3.70 -5.49
N GLU A 159 -18.36 -3.15 -4.76
CA GLU A 159 -17.23 -2.40 -5.29
C GLU A 159 -16.10 -3.33 -5.72
N TYR A 160 -15.28 -2.89 -6.67
CA TYR A 160 -14.12 -3.66 -7.12
C TYR A 160 -13.03 -2.77 -7.70
N GLY A 161 -11.79 -3.27 -7.70
CA GLY A 161 -10.66 -2.55 -8.27
C GLY A 161 -9.43 -3.43 -8.52
N VAL A 162 -8.43 -2.84 -9.17
CA VAL A 162 -7.18 -3.52 -9.54
C VAL A 162 -6.00 -2.58 -9.36
N SER A 163 -4.98 -3.01 -8.61
CA SER A 163 -3.81 -2.20 -8.25
C SER A 163 -2.48 -2.82 -8.62
N GLY A 164 -1.68 -2.17 -9.45
CA GLY A 164 -0.25 -2.46 -9.57
C GLY A 164 0.49 -2.13 -8.28
N ILE A 165 1.64 -2.77 -8.05
CA ILE A 165 2.48 -2.55 -6.87
C ILE A 165 3.94 -2.60 -7.31
N LEU A 166 4.74 -1.66 -6.82
CA LEU A 166 6.18 -1.60 -6.97
C LEU A 166 6.83 -1.49 -5.60
N SER A 167 7.99 -2.13 -5.42
CA SER A 167 8.76 -2.07 -4.18
C SER A 167 10.24 -2.07 -4.48
N TYR A 168 10.99 -1.28 -3.73
CA TYR A 168 12.45 -1.15 -3.78
C TYR A 168 13.02 -1.48 -2.41
N TYR A 169 14.11 -2.24 -2.37
CA TYR A 169 14.85 -2.61 -1.17
C TYR A 169 16.32 -2.26 -1.35
N ALA A 170 16.90 -1.53 -0.39
CA ALA A 170 18.30 -1.10 -0.45
C ALA A 170 19.28 -2.27 -0.29
N ASP A 171 18.93 -3.27 0.53
CA ASP A 171 19.60 -4.57 0.57
C ASP A 171 18.62 -5.66 0.06
N PRO A 172 18.87 -6.25 -1.12
CA PRO A 172 18.00 -7.29 -1.68
C PRO A 172 18.06 -8.61 -0.90
N TYR A 173 19.12 -8.85 -0.13
CA TYR A 173 19.30 -10.07 0.66
C TYR A 173 18.70 -9.95 2.06
N LEU A 174 18.63 -8.72 2.59
CA LEU A 174 18.01 -8.39 3.87
C LEU A 174 16.91 -7.30 3.72
N PRO A 175 15.84 -7.58 2.95
CA PRO A 175 14.80 -6.59 2.63
C PRO A 175 14.06 -6.07 3.87
N ASP A 176 13.92 -6.90 4.91
CA ASP A 176 13.22 -6.58 6.16
C ASP A 176 14.13 -5.91 7.22
N ARG A 177 15.39 -5.61 6.86
CA ARG A 177 16.41 -4.94 7.71
C ARG A 177 17.10 -3.76 7.04
N SER A 178 16.75 -3.45 5.79
CA SER A 178 17.30 -2.34 5.02
C SER A 178 16.21 -1.35 4.66
N MET A 179 16.60 -0.09 4.43
CA MET A 179 15.68 0.94 3.96
C MET A 179 14.97 0.44 2.69
N ASN A 180 13.65 0.60 2.67
CA ASN A 180 12.83 0.20 1.53
C ASN A 180 11.75 1.25 1.24
N ALA A 181 11.24 1.21 0.01
CA ALA A 181 10.29 2.16 -0.51
C ALA A 181 9.26 1.43 -1.39
N HIS A 182 8.01 1.89 -1.33
CA HIS A 182 6.87 1.22 -1.93
C HIS A 182 5.97 2.22 -2.64
N LEU A 183 5.42 1.80 -3.77
CA LEU A 183 4.47 2.56 -4.57
C LEU A 183 3.34 1.59 -4.94
N THR A 184 2.09 1.98 -4.74
CA THR A 184 0.92 1.19 -5.14
C THR A 184 0.03 2.00 -6.08
N LEU A 185 -0.51 1.34 -7.12
CA LEU A 185 -1.22 1.95 -8.25
C LEU A 185 -2.47 1.18 -8.77
N GLY A 186 -3.64 1.28 -8.13
CA GLY A 186 -4.95 0.80 -8.62
C GLY A 186 -6.26 1.60 -8.59
N TRP A 187 -6.94 1.53 -9.73
CA TRP A 187 -8.29 2.07 -9.96
C TRP A 187 -9.35 1.30 -9.17
N TRP A 188 -10.38 2.01 -8.72
CA TRP A 188 -11.53 1.47 -7.97
C TRP A 188 -12.85 1.93 -8.58
N ASN A 189 -13.83 1.04 -8.66
CA ASN A 189 -15.18 1.28 -9.12
C ASN A 189 -16.17 0.98 -8.00
N TYR A 190 -17.02 1.95 -7.67
CA TYR A 190 -17.99 1.84 -6.58
C TYR A 190 -19.30 1.15 -7.00
N ASN A 191 -19.57 1.08 -8.31
CA ASN A 191 -20.67 0.30 -8.88
C ASN A 191 -22.08 0.62 -8.32
N GLU A 192 -22.28 1.87 -7.90
CA GLU A 192 -23.45 2.29 -7.13
C GLU A 192 -24.67 2.70 -7.96
N ALA A 193 -24.55 2.88 -9.28
CA ALA A 193 -25.61 3.43 -10.12
C ALA A 193 -26.92 2.63 -10.00
N GLY A 194 -28.00 3.32 -9.65
CA GLY A 194 -29.32 2.73 -9.41
C GLY A 194 -29.52 2.11 -8.02
N ASN A 195 -28.52 2.13 -7.14
CA ASN A 195 -28.68 1.81 -5.71
C ASN A 195 -29.01 3.09 -4.91
N GLU A 196 -29.70 2.92 -3.78
CA GLU A 196 -29.96 4.02 -2.84
C GLU A 196 -28.68 4.32 -2.05
N VAL A 197 -28.28 5.60 -2.01
CA VAL A 197 -27.05 6.05 -1.32
C VAL A 197 -27.34 7.10 -0.25
N TYR A 198 -28.52 7.75 -0.27
CA TYR A 198 -28.97 8.64 0.82
C TYR A 198 -30.48 8.89 0.81
N LYS A 199 -31.25 8.29 1.73
CA LYS A 199 -32.66 8.63 2.04
C LYS A 199 -33.53 8.85 0.79
N ASP A 200 -33.90 7.77 0.13
CA ASP A 200 -34.64 7.73 -1.15
C ASP A 200 -33.90 8.38 -2.36
N LYS A 201 -32.65 8.84 -2.20
CA LYS A 201 -31.80 9.29 -3.32
C LYS A 201 -30.95 8.13 -3.85
N PHE A 202 -31.13 7.86 -5.14
CA PHE A 202 -30.42 6.82 -5.87
C PHE A 202 -29.26 7.41 -6.66
N ALA A 203 -28.10 6.75 -6.66
CA ALA A 203 -26.95 7.21 -7.43
C ALA A 203 -27.24 7.16 -8.93
N THR A 204 -26.83 8.20 -9.64
CA THR A 204 -27.08 8.39 -11.08
C THR A 204 -25.94 7.84 -11.94
N VAL A 205 -24.74 7.72 -11.37
CA VAL A 205 -23.52 7.27 -12.04
C VAL A 205 -22.74 6.28 -11.17
N ASN A 206 -21.95 5.42 -11.82
CA ASN A 206 -20.92 4.65 -11.12
C ASN A 206 -19.73 5.58 -10.91
N SER A 207 -19.40 5.89 -9.66
CA SER A 207 -18.19 6.65 -9.36
C SER A 207 -16.95 5.77 -9.52
N ASN A 208 -15.86 6.43 -9.87
CA ASN A 208 -14.60 5.79 -10.22
C ASN A 208 -13.46 6.58 -9.61
N ALA A 209 -12.58 5.91 -8.88
CA ALA A 209 -11.53 6.55 -8.11
C ALA A 209 -10.13 6.05 -8.47
N LEU A 210 -9.20 6.97 -8.25
CA LEU A 210 -7.76 6.85 -8.35
C LEU A 210 -7.18 7.24 -6.97
N ASN A 211 -7.16 6.26 -6.07
CA ASN A 211 -6.50 6.24 -4.76
C ASN A 211 -5.02 6.76 -4.80
N TYR A 212 -4.21 6.72 -3.74
CA TYR A 212 -2.72 6.59 -3.78
C TYR A 212 -2.09 6.03 -2.54
N ALA A 213 -0.89 5.43 -2.68
CA ALA A 213 0.08 5.34 -1.60
C ALA A 213 1.53 5.26 -2.10
N VAL A 214 2.40 6.09 -1.51
CA VAL A 214 3.86 5.95 -1.49
C VAL A 214 4.28 5.78 -0.05
N GLY A 215 5.10 4.77 0.24
CA GLY A 215 5.53 4.44 1.59
C GLY A 215 7.04 4.26 1.68
N PHE A 216 7.66 4.75 2.75
CA PHE A 216 9.07 4.56 3.06
C PHE A 216 9.22 3.91 4.42
N VAL A 217 10.14 2.95 4.54
CA VAL A 217 10.48 2.32 5.82
C VAL A 217 11.97 2.48 6.09
N TYR A 218 12.28 2.94 7.30
CA TYR A 218 13.60 2.88 7.90
C TYR A 218 13.58 1.85 9.04
N PRO A 219 14.00 0.60 8.77
CA PRO A 219 13.96 -0.46 9.77
C PRO A 219 15.13 -0.42 10.74
N THR A 220 14.86 -0.89 11.96
CA THR A 220 15.86 -1.25 12.98
C THR A 220 15.51 -2.64 13.52
N ASP A 221 16.34 -3.17 14.44
CA ASP A 221 16.14 -4.49 15.03
C ASP A 221 14.77 -4.63 15.72
N MET A 222 14.31 -3.59 16.42
CA MET A 222 13.06 -3.61 17.20
C MET A 222 11.97 -2.66 16.68
N PHE A 223 12.30 -1.66 15.86
CA PHE A 223 11.34 -0.65 15.41
C PHE A 223 11.49 -0.39 13.91
N ASP A 224 10.38 -0.33 13.18
CA ASP A 224 10.36 0.22 11.83
C ASP A 224 9.69 1.59 11.86
N PHE A 225 10.45 2.62 11.52
CA PHE A 225 9.95 3.97 11.33
C PHE A 225 9.43 4.08 9.90
N GLN A 226 8.18 4.51 9.77
CA GLN A 226 7.45 4.51 8.51
C GLN A 226 6.92 5.91 8.22
N LEU A 227 6.93 6.28 6.93
CA LEU A 227 6.29 7.48 6.44
C LEU A 227 5.55 7.15 5.15
N GLU A 228 4.25 7.41 5.14
CA GLU A 228 3.38 7.18 3.99
C GLU A 228 2.74 8.47 3.51
N VAL A 229 2.53 8.60 2.20
CA VAL A 229 1.68 9.62 1.58
C VAL A 229 0.65 8.88 0.74
N PHE A 230 -0.62 8.96 1.13
CA PHE A 230 -1.70 8.18 0.52
C PHE A 230 -2.91 9.08 0.23
N GLY A 231 -3.78 8.72 -0.71
CA GLY A 231 -4.79 9.64 -1.23
C GLY A 231 -5.95 8.99 -1.98
N LEU A 232 -6.82 9.81 -2.54
CA LEU A 232 -7.83 9.45 -3.54
C LEU A 232 -8.22 10.68 -4.38
N THR A 233 -8.30 10.47 -5.69
CA THR A 233 -8.82 11.41 -6.68
C THR A 233 -9.91 10.75 -7.51
N TYR A 234 -11.08 11.38 -7.66
CA TYR A 234 -12.15 10.82 -8.47
C TYR A 234 -11.97 11.11 -9.97
N LEU A 235 -12.10 10.07 -10.81
CA LEU A 235 -12.27 10.19 -12.27
C LEU A 235 -13.73 10.45 -12.65
N THR A 236 -14.64 9.86 -11.88
CA THR A 236 -16.07 10.10 -11.96
C THR A 236 -16.49 10.27 -10.52
N GLN A 237 -16.82 11.51 -10.16
CA GLN A 237 -17.19 11.87 -8.80
C GLN A 237 -18.54 11.23 -8.43
N PRO A 238 -18.76 10.82 -7.17
CA PRO A 238 -20.08 10.44 -6.70
C PRO A 238 -21.08 11.60 -6.81
N ASP A 239 -22.37 11.27 -6.79
CA ASP A 239 -23.45 12.25 -6.78
C ASP A 239 -23.34 13.23 -5.59
N GLU A 240 -23.96 14.40 -5.73
CA GLU A 240 -23.79 15.51 -4.78
C GLU A 240 -24.21 15.21 -3.33
N PHE A 241 -25.04 14.18 -3.12
CA PHE A 241 -25.53 13.75 -1.81
C PHE A 241 -24.70 12.64 -1.16
N VAL A 242 -23.45 12.46 -1.60
CA VAL A 242 -22.44 11.60 -0.97
C VAL A 242 -21.51 12.45 -0.12
N TYR A 243 -21.32 12.10 1.16
CA TYR A 243 -20.40 12.83 2.05
C TYR A 243 -18.97 12.75 1.50
N ALA A 244 -18.50 11.54 1.21
CA ALA A 244 -17.12 11.24 0.83
C ALA A 244 -16.79 11.53 -0.66
N ARG A 245 -17.47 12.50 -1.30
CA ARG A 245 -17.35 12.79 -2.75
C ARG A 245 -16.14 13.63 -3.15
N GLU A 246 -15.48 14.29 -2.19
CA GLU A 246 -14.31 15.14 -2.42
C GLU A 246 -13.00 14.34 -2.51
N ASP A 247 -12.03 14.87 -3.24
CA ASP A 247 -10.67 14.34 -3.32
C ASP A 247 -9.91 14.54 -2.00
N TRP A 248 -9.02 13.62 -1.63
CA TRP A 248 -8.26 13.73 -0.38
C TRP A 248 -6.85 13.16 -0.43
N THR A 249 -6.03 13.62 0.52
CA THR A 249 -4.63 13.20 0.71
C THR A 249 -4.27 13.22 2.19
N TYR A 250 -3.58 12.18 2.66
CA TYR A 250 -3.00 12.08 3.99
C TYR A 250 -1.49 11.85 3.93
N VAL A 251 -0.81 12.32 4.98
CA VAL A 251 0.56 11.95 5.31
C VAL A 251 0.54 11.24 6.66
N THR A 252 1.26 10.11 6.75
CA THR A 252 1.14 9.18 7.88
C THR A 252 2.52 8.77 8.36
N PRO A 253 3.07 9.47 9.37
CA PRO A 253 4.12 8.90 10.21
C PRO A 253 3.56 7.73 11.01
N SER A 254 4.28 6.61 11.02
CA SER A 254 3.93 5.44 11.83
C SER A 254 5.17 4.70 12.35
N ILE A 255 4.98 3.90 13.38
CA ILE A 255 6.00 3.08 14.03
C ILE A 255 5.45 1.67 14.21
N LYS A 256 6.19 0.68 13.71
CA LYS A 256 5.95 -0.75 13.98
C LYS A 256 6.96 -1.23 15.01
N TYR A 257 6.51 -1.64 16.20
CA TYR A 257 7.34 -2.27 17.23
C TYR A 257 7.31 -3.79 17.05
N LYS A 258 8.49 -4.40 16.96
CA LYS A 258 8.72 -5.82 16.65
C LYS A 258 9.39 -6.54 17.84
N PRO A 259 8.69 -6.76 18.98
CA PRO A 259 9.27 -7.47 20.12
C PRO A 259 9.62 -8.92 19.80
N PHE A 260 8.90 -9.54 18.86
CA PHE A 260 9.12 -10.93 18.44
C PHE A 260 8.92 -11.06 16.93
N SER A 261 9.56 -12.05 16.29
CA SER A 261 9.43 -12.30 14.85
C SER A 261 8.04 -12.74 14.37
N TRP A 262 7.11 -13.01 15.31
CA TRP A 262 5.74 -13.46 15.06
C TRP A 262 4.69 -12.46 15.56
N PHE A 263 5.10 -11.38 16.22
CA PHE A 263 4.19 -10.42 16.86
C PHE A 263 4.71 -9.00 16.78
N ASN A 264 3.92 -8.13 16.16
CA ASN A 264 4.21 -6.70 16.02
C ASN A 264 3.06 -5.84 16.56
N PHE A 265 3.37 -4.64 17.02
CA PHE A 265 2.40 -3.57 17.28
C PHE A 265 2.60 -2.44 16.26
N ASN A 266 1.50 -1.87 15.78
CA ASN A 266 1.48 -0.71 14.89
C ASN A 266 0.84 0.48 15.59
N LEU A 267 1.47 1.64 15.48
CA LEU A 267 0.92 2.94 15.85
C LEU A 267 1.17 3.92 14.71
N GLY A 268 0.16 4.66 14.27
CA GLY A 268 0.31 5.70 13.25
C GLY A 268 -0.70 6.83 13.44
N VAL A 269 -0.47 7.94 12.75
CA VAL A 269 -1.42 9.06 12.68
C VAL A 269 -1.50 9.55 11.26
N ASP A 270 -2.65 9.39 10.62
CA ASP A 270 -2.93 10.06 9.35
C ASP A 270 -3.16 11.56 9.63
N ILE A 271 -2.57 12.43 8.83
CA ILE A 271 -2.75 13.89 8.88
C ILE A 271 -3.19 14.35 7.49
N ARG A 272 -4.38 14.95 7.37
CA ARG A 272 -4.90 15.37 6.05
C ARG A 272 -4.12 16.58 5.54
N VAL A 273 -3.66 16.50 4.30
CA VAL A 273 -2.92 17.56 3.61
C VAL A 273 -3.64 18.10 2.37
N SER A 274 -4.73 17.45 1.94
CA SER A 274 -5.68 18.02 0.99
C SER A 274 -6.51 19.16 1.59
N ALA A 275 -7.20 19.90 0.74
CA ALA A 275 -8.06 21.02 1.16
C ALA A 275 -9.24 20.53 2.01
N ASP A 276 -9.72 21.41 2.91
CA ASP A 276 -10.93 21.20 3.71
C ASP A 276 -12.12 21.89 3.03
N VAL A 277 -12.59 21.29 1.93
CA VAL A 277 -13.69 21.82 1.10
C VAL A 277 -14.77 20.76 0.99
N ASP A 278 -15.88 20.99 1.70
CA ASP A 278 -17.10 20.20 1.57
C ASP A 278 -17.75 20.45 0.22
N GLU A 279 -17.73 19.44 -0.66
CA GLU A 279 -18.38 19.49 -1.98
C GLU A 279 -19.80 18.89 -1.96
N SER A 280 -20.29 18.39 -0.83
CA SER A 280 -21.59 17.73 -0.74
C SER A 280 -22.76 18.72 -0.62
N VAL A 281 -23.92 18.35 -1.16
CA VAL A 281 -25.10 19.23 -1.33
C VAL A 281 -26.38 18.49 -0.98
N GLY A 282 -27.26 19.16 -0.23
CA GLY A 282 -28.61 18.68 0.05
C GLY A 282 -28.68 17.43 0.93
N ILE A 283 -27.59 17.10 1.62
CA ILE A 283 -27.57 16.23 2.79
C ILE A 283 -27.48 17.10 4.05
N ASN A 284 -27.92 16.58 5.19
CA ASN A 284 -27.81 17.31 6.47
C ASN A 284 -26.33 17.34 6.91
N ASN A 285 -25.55 18.22 6.31
CA ASN A 285 -24.23 18.60 6.79
C ASN A 285 -24.42 19.42 8.05
N TYR A 286 -24.51 18.71 9.18
CA TYR A 286 -24.36 19.20 10.55
C TYR A 286 -24.67 20.70 10.64
N GLU A 287 -25.95 21.08 10.45
CA GLU A 287 -26.26 22.45 10.05
C GLU A 287 -25.76 23.44 11.12
N ASN A 288 -24.90 24.38 10.69
CA ASN A 288 -24.20 25.35 11.55
C ASN A 288 -23.12 24.74 12.48
N VAL A 289 -22.59 23.56 12.18
CA VAL A 289 -21.44 22.95 12.88
C VAL A 289 -20.45 22.42 11.84
N GLY A 290 -19.40 23.21 11.55
CA GLY A 290 -18.46 22.98 10.45
C GLY A 290 -17.57 21.74 10.64
N LEU A 291 -18.13 20.58 10.35
CA LEU A 291 -17.47 19.28 10.38
C LEU A 291 -17.13 18.87 8.93
N PRO A 292 -15.91 18.35 8.69
CA PRO A 292 -15.46 17.97 7.36
C PRO A 292 -15.98 16.58 6.99
N ASN A 293 -16.12 16.28 5.70
CA ASN A 293 -16.50 14.92 5.28
C ASN A 293 -15.37 13.89 5.52
N TYR A 294 -14.11 14.34 5.48
CA TYR A 294 -12.94 13.54 5.84
C TYR A 294 -12.25 14.06 7.10
N THR A 295 -11.74 13.17 7.94
CA THR A 295 -11.07 13.56 9.20
C THR A 295 -9.83 14.40 8.95
N ALA A 296 -9.65 15.48 9.69
CA ALA A 296 -8.41 16.27 9.63
C ALA A 296 -7.17 15.47 10.11
N TRP A 297 -7.38 14.52 11.01
CA TRP A 297 -6.37 13.57 11.51
C TRP A 297 -7.04 12.26 11.91
N LYS A 298 -6.32 11.14 11.96
CA LYS A 298 -6.86 9.85 12.43
C LYS A 298 -5.75 8.99 13.03
N ALA A 299 -5.92 8.53 14.25
CA ALA A 299 -4.97 7.64 14.91
C ALA A 299 -5.24 6.18 14.53
N HIS A 300 -4.17 5.44 14.23
CA HIS A 300 -4.17 4.01 13.97
C HIS A 300 -3.53 3.26 15.12
N LEU A 301 -4.19 2.23 15.62
CA LEU A 301 -3.64 1.27 16.57
C LEU A 301 -3.95 -0.15 16.09
N GLY A 302 -2.92 -0.98 15.95
CA GLY A 302 -3.08 -2.36 15.49
C GLY A 302 -2.04 -3.30 16.06
N PHE A 303 -2.27 -4.59 15.92
CA PHE A 303 -1.26 -5.63 16.15
C PHE A 303 -1.28 -6.67 15.03
N GLU A 304 -0.14 -7.31 14.81
CA GLU A 304 0.06 -8.33 13.79
C GLU A 304 0.50 -9.63 14.45
N LEU A 305 -0.15 -10.74 14.12
CA LEU A 305 0.17 -12.09 14.57
C LEU A 305 0.45 -12.96 13.34
N THR A 306 1.72 -13.21 13.06
CA THR A 306 2.14 -14.18 12.05
C THR A 306 2.05 -15.59 12.66
N LEU A 307 1.17 -16.43 12.11
CA LEU A 307 1.18 -17.86 12.38
C LEU A 307 2.09 -18.56 11.36
N LEU A 308 3.04 -19.33 11.86
CA LEU A 308 3.92 -20.17 11.04
C LEU A 308 3.08 -21.16 10.21
N PRO A 309 3.61 -21.65 9.06
CA PRO A 309 2.82 -22.46 8.14
C PRO A 309 2.11 -23.64 8.82
N LEU A 310 0.78 -23.66 8.73
CA LEU A 310 -0.04 -24.72 9.33
C LEU A 310 0.32 -26.11 8.74
N THR A 311 0.77 -26.13 7.48
CA THR A 311 1.31 -27.30 6.78
C THR A 311 2.56 -27.90 7.42
N ASP A 312 3.39 -27.08 8.08
CA ASP A 312 4.55 -27.55 8.83
C ASP A 312 4.19 -27.92 10.28
N ALA A 313 3.21 -27.25 10.88
CA ALA A 313 2.73 -27.54 12.24
C ALA A 313 1.91 -28.84 12.34
N VAL A 314 1.20 -29.25 11.28
CA VAL A 314 0.46 -30.52 11.24
C VAL A 314 1.44 -31.67 10.99
N GLY A 315 1.95 -32.26 12.08
CA GLY A 315 2.69 -33.52 12.07
C GLY A 315 4.20 -33.43 12.27
N ASN A 316 4.80 -32.23 12.24
CA ASN A 316 6.22 -32.06 12.57
C ASN A 316 6.38 -31.43 13.97
N SER A 317 7.47 -31.78 14.67
CA SER A 317 7.82 -31.10 15.91
C SER A 317 8.31 -29.66 15.65
N PRO A 318 8.19 -28.73 16.61
CA PRO A 318 8.70 -27.36 16.44
C PRO A 318 10.17 -27.29 16.03
N ALA A 319 10.99 -28.25 16.49
CA ALA A 319 12.40 -28.38 16.10
C ALA A 319 12.58 -28.72 14.61
N ALA A 320 11.74 -29.60 14.04
CA ALA A 320 11.81 -29.94 12.62
C ALA A 320 11.39 -28.76 11.72
N VAL A 321 10.44 -27.94 12.16
CA VAL A 321 10.06 -26.69 11.47
C VAL A 321 11.22 -25.69 11.49
N GLN A 322 11.86 -25.49 12.65
CA GLN A 322 13.07 -24.66 12.77
C GLN A 322 14.22 -25.17 11.89
N GLN A 323 14.42 -26.50 11.81
CA GLN A 323 15.46 -27.08 10.98
C GLN A 323 15.19 -26.91 9.49
N LYS A 324 13.94 -27.00 9.02
CA LYS A 324 13.56 -26.61 7.65
C LYS A 324 13.86 -25.14 7.36
N GLN A 325 13.51 -24.23 8.28
CA GLN A 325 13.81 -22.80 8.13
C GLN A 325 15.31 -22.52 8.11
N PHE A 326 16.09 -23.23 8.93
CA PHE A 326 17.55 -23.15 8.92
C PHE A 326 18.12 -23.64 7.58
N ASN A 327 17.66 -24.79 7.07
CA ASN A 327 18.10 -25.34 5.78
C ASN A 327 17.76 -24.38 4.62
N LYS A 328 16.55 -23.81 4.58
CA LYS A 328 16.19 -22.78 3.58
C LYS A 328 17.10 -21.54 3.65
N ARG A 329 17.53 -21.12 4.85
CA ARG A 329 18.50 -20.02 5.01
C ARG A 329 19.89 -20.42 4.50
N VAL A 330 20.35 -21.65 4.76
CA VAL A 330 21.63 -22.16 4.27
C VAL A 330 21.62 -22.25 2.73
N GLU A 331 20.55 -22.79 2.15
CA GLU A 331 20.33 -22.87 0.70
C GLU A 331 20.34 -21.48 0.06
N PHE A 332 19.65 -20.50 0.65
CA PHE A 332 19.69 -19.09 0.24
C PHE A 332 21.08 -18.47 0.35
N PHE A 333 21.83 -18.69 1.44
CA PHE A 333 23.21 -18.22 1.55
C PHE A 333 24.15 -18.88 0.53
N GLN A 334 23.90 -20.14 0.17
CA GLN A 334 24.66 -20.85 -0.84
C GLN A 334 24.36 -20.30 -2.25
N GLU A 335 23.09 -20.02 -2.55
CA GLU A 335 22.68 -19.30 -3.78
C GLU A 335 23.35 -17.92 -3.88
N ILE A 336 23.43 -17.15 -2.78
CA ILE A 336 24.14 -15.86 -2.74
C ILE A 336 25.64 -16.02 -3.06
N ILE A 337 26.30 -17.05 -2.50
CA ILE A 337 27.72 -17.31 -2.78
C ILE A 337 27.89 -17.64 -4.26
N GLU A 338 27.04 -18.50 -4.83
CA GLU A 338 27.09 -18.83 -6.26
C GLU A 338 26.78 -17.63 -7.17
N GLU A 339 25.80 -16.78 -6.85
CA GLU A 339 25.50 -15.55 -7.61
C GLU A 339 26.68 -14.57 -7.53
N ARG A 340 27.35 -14.49 -6.37
CA ARG A 340 28.53 -13.66 -6.19
C ARG A 340 29.72 -14.19 -6.99
N GLU A 341 30.02 -15.48 -6.93
CA GLU A 341 31.08 -16.11 -7.72
C GLU A 341 30.83 -15.96 -9.23
N LYS A 342 29.58 -16.16 -9.69
CA LYS A 342 29.18 -15.87 -11.08
C LYS A 342 29.40 -14.39 -11.43
N SER A 343 29.08 -13.46 -10.53
CA SER A 343 29.27 -12.02 -10.73
C SER A 343 30.74 -11.57 -10.71
N GLU A 344 31.60 -12.26 -9.96
CA GLU A 344 33.05 -12.03 -9.94
C GLU A 344 33.70 -12.60 -11.22
N ASN A 345 33.35 -13.81 -11.64
CA ASN A 345 33.80 -14.39 -12.92
C ASN A 345 33.40 -13.53 -14.14
N ILE A 346 32.18 -13.00 -14.18
CA ILE A 346 31.72 -12.10 -15.26
C ILE A 346 32.53 -10.80 -15.31
N LYS A 347 33.05 -10.31 -14.16
CA LYS A 347 33.95 -9.15 -14.16
C LYS A 347 35.32 -9.52 -14.72
N GLU A 348 35.89 -10.64 -14.33
CA GLU A 348 37.18 -11.10 -14.88
C GLU A 348 37.12 -11.33 -16.41
N GLU A 349 36.00 -11.82 -16.94
CA GLU A 349 35.79 -11.92 -18.40
C GLU A 349 35.62 -10.54 -19.06
N LEU A 350 34.93 -9.59 -18.41
CA LEU A 350 34.79 -8.22 -18.92
C LEU A 350 36.11 -7.46 -18.96
N ASP A 351 36.94 -7.60 -17.91
CA ASP A 351 38.25 -6.96 -17.84
C ASP A 351 39.17 -7.52 -18.95
N LYS A 352 39.20 -8.85 -19.14
CA LYS A 352 39.93 -9.48 -20.28
C LYS A 352 39.44 -8.99 -21.65
N LEU A 353 38.14 -8.82 -21.84
CA LEU A 353 37.58 -8.29 -23.09
C LEU A 353 37.89 -6.79 -23.29
N GLN A 354 38.18 -6.03 -22.23
CA GLN A 354 38.72 -4.68 -22.35
C GLN A 354 40.20 -4.73 -22.76
N ASP A 355 41.01 -5.56 -22.10
CA ASP A 355 42.44 -5.73 -22.41
C ASP A 355 42.66 -6.22 -23.86
N GLU A 356 41.91 -7.24 -24.31
CA GLU A 356 41.95 -7.74 -25.69
C GLU A 356 41.53 -6.67 -26.71
N ARG A 357 40.56 -5.82 -26.35
CA ARG A 357 40.13 -4.72 -27.22
C ARG A 357 41.17 -3.60 -27.27
N GLU A 358 41.80 -3.25 -26.16
CA GLU A 358 42.84 -2.21 -26.12
C GLU A 358 44.10 -2.67 -26.88
N ALA A 359 44.46 -3.95 -26.78
CA ALA A 359 45.49 -4.57 -27.61
C ALA A 359 45.13 -4.55 -29.12
N ALA A 360 43.90 -4.92 -29.48
CA ALA A 360 43.44 -4.87 -30.88
C ALA A 360 43.35 -3.44 -31.44
N GLU A 361 43.02 -2.44 -30.61
CA GLU A 361 43.06 -1.03 -30.99
C GLU A 361 44.50 -0.52 -31.18
N GLN A 362 45.47 -1.00 -30.37
CA GLN A 362 46.91 -0.73 -30.58
C GLN A 362 47.44 -1.36 -31.86
N GLU A 363 47.16 -2.65 -32.13
CA GLU A 363 47.56 -3.31 -33.38
C GLU A 363 46.95 -2.63 -34.62
N LEU A 364 45.70 -2.14 -34.53
CA LEU A 364 45.08 -1.35 -35.59
C LEU A 364 45.74 0.02 -35.80
N GLU A 365 46.26 0.66 -34.75
CA GLU A 365 46.95 1.93 -34.84
C GLU A 365 48.37 1.75 -35.45
N GLU A 366 49.09 0.69 -35.07
CA GLU A 366 50.37 0.30 -35.69
C GLU A 366 50.20 -0.06 -37.17
N LEU A 367 49.19 -0.84 -37.52
CA LEU A 367 48.88 -1.19 -38.92
C LEU A 367 48.51 0.05 -39.76
N LYS A 368 47.84 1.05 -39.18
CA LYS A 368 47.61 2.34 -39.87
C LYS A 368 48.92 3.09 -40.09
N GLN A 369 49.80 3.18 -39.09
CA GLN A 369 51.09 3.86 -39.25
C GLN A 369 51.92 3.20 -40.37
N ILE A 370 51.97 1.86 -40.40
CA ILE A 370 52.67 1.12 -41.46
C ILE A 370 52.03 1.41 -42.84
N LEU A 371 50.69 1.45 -42.93
CA LEU A 371 50.00 1.79 -44.18
C LEU A 371 50.14 3.26 -44.61
N GLU A 372 50.32 4.20 -43.67
CA GLU A 372 50.61 5.60 -43.96
C GLU A 372 52.08 5.81 -44.36
N GLU A 373 53.02 5.02 -43.82
CA GLU A 373 54.43 5.00 -44.23
C GLU A 373 54.62 4.34 -45.61
N GLU A 374 53.99 3.19 -45.88
CA GLU A 374 54.04 2.54 -47.20
C GLU A 374 53.20 3.27 -48.27
N GLY A 375 52.19 4.05 -47.88
CA GLY A 375 51.37 4.87 -48.77
C GLY A 375 51.98 6.22 -49.16
N GLY A 376 53.16 6.57 -48.62
CA GLY A 376 53.78 7.89 -48.78
C GLY A 376 54.60 8.12 -50.06
N ASP A 377 54.96 7.06 -50.80
CA ASP A 377 55.78 7.14 -52.02
C ASP A 377 54.94 6.94 -53.31
N TYR A 378 54.34 8.03 -53.81
CA TYR A 378 53.79 8.13 -55.18
C TYR A 378 53.91 9.55 -55.78
#